data_AF-A0A3M1ELF7-F1
#
_entry.id   AF-A0A3M1ELF7-F1
#
_cell.length_a   1.000
_cell.length_b   1.000
_cell.length_c   1.000
_cell.angle_alpha   90.00
_cell.angle_beta   90.00
_cell.angle_gamma   90.00
#
_symmetry.space_group_name_H-M   'P 1'
#
loop_
_entity.id
_entity.type
_entity.pdbx_description
1 polymer ?
#
loop_
_entity_poly.entity_id
_entity_poly.type
_entity_poly.pdbx_seq_one_letter_code
_entity_poly.pdbx_strand_id
1 'polypeptide(L)' 'MFGSLAHGAWFHPNSDIDLAAAGIPPQAFWRAWCALDQVSEGFEINLVALEAVPERLRREIETGGREL' A
#
# COMPACT_ATOMS: atom_id res chain seq x y z
N MET A 1 -1.81 -0.38 5.89
CA MET A 1 -0.94 0.73 5.43
C MET A 1 0.47 0.52 5.95
N PHE A 2 1.51 0.82 5.16
CA PHE A 2 2.90 0.72 5.60
C PHE A 2 3.71 1.95 5.12
N GLY A 3 5.04 1.88 5.18
CA GLY A 3 5.91 2.92 4.63
C GLY A 3 5.94 4.23 5.43
N SER A 4 6.25 5.32 4.73
CA SER A 4 6.50 6.65 5.33
C SER A 4 5.32 7.16 6.15
N LEU A 5 4.09 6.94 5.66
CA LEU A 5 2.85 7.32 6.33
C LEU A 5 2.61 6.53 7.62
N ALA A 6 2.97 5.24 7.66
CA ALA A 6 2.87 4.45 8.89
C ALA A 6 3.90 4.87 9.96
N HIS A 7 5.07 5.36 9.52
CA HIS A 7 6.15 5.86 10.39
C HIS A 7 5.85 7.23 11.01
N GLY A 8 4.97 8.04 10.42
CA GLY A 8 4.46 9.30 10.97
C GLY A 8 5.45 10.49 10.95
N ALA A 9 6.75 10.26 11.12
CA ALA A 9 7.78 11.30 11.06
C ALA A 9 8.40 11.47 9.66
N TRP A 10 8.11 10.55 8.73
CA TRP A 10 8.76 10.48 7.41
C TRP A 10 7.83 10.82 6.25
N PHE A 11 6.56 11.07 6.52
CA PHE A 11 5.58 11.45 5.51
C PHE A 11 5.66 12.95 5.20
N HIS A 12 5.67 13.29 3.91
CA HIS A 12 5.71 14.67 3.44
C HIS A 12 4.85 14.83 2.18
N PRO A 13 4.57 16.07 1.69
CA PRO A 13 3.65 16.29 0.58
C PRO A 13 3.97 15.56 -0.73
N ASN A 14 5.23 15.15 -0.94
CA ASN A 14 5.65 14.41 -2.13
C ASN A 14 5.76 12.88 -1.89
N SER A 15 5.28 12.38 -0.75
CA SER A 15 5.30 10.95 -0.44
C SER A 15 4.13 10.25 -1.13
N ASP A 16 4.36 9.02 -1.54
CA ASP A 16 3.32 8.06 -1.89
C ASP A 16 2.62 7.50 -0.63
N ILE A 17 1.47 6.86 -0.86
CA ILE A 17 0.71 6.13 0.15
C ILE A 17 0.85 4.63 -0.15
N ASP A 18 1.56 3.94 0.72
CA ASP A 18 1.80 2.50 0.63
C ASP A 18 0.66 1.69 1.27
N LEU A 19 -0.08 0.95 0.44
CA LEU A 19 -1.17 0.07 0.85
C LEU A 19 -0.84 -1.38 0.55
N ALA A 20 -0.96 -2.23 1.58
CA ALA A 20 -0.91 -3.68 1.44
C ALA A 20 -2.30 -4.24 1.72
N ALA A 21 -2.78 -5.11 0.83
CA ALA A 21 -4.09 -5.74 0.97
C ALA A 21 -3.98 -7.25 0.78
N ALA A 22 -4.68 -7.99 1.63
CA ALA A 22 -4.86 -9.44 1.49
C ALA A 22 -6.14 -9.73 0.69
N GLY A 23 -6.17 -10.89 0.04
CA GLY A 23 -7.36 -11.45 -0.58
C GLY A 23 -7.75 -10.80 -1.91
N ILE A 24 -6.88 -10.00 -2.52
CA ILE A 24 -7.11 -9.48 -3.87
C ILE A 24 -6.88 -10.61 -4.88
N PRO A 25 -7.90 -11.06 -5.61
CA PRO A 25 -7.68 -12.02 -6.69
C PRO A 25 -6.75 -11.41 -7.76
N PRO A 26 -5.77 -12.15 -8.32
CA PRO A 26 -4.83 -11.61 -9.30
C PRO A 26 -5.50 -10.88 -10.48
N GLN A 27 -6.63 -11.41 -10.96
CA GLN A 27 -7.42 -10.82 -12.03
C GLN A 27 -8.12 -9.50 -11.66
N ALA A 28 -8.25 -9.20 -10.38
CA ALA A 28 -8.89 -7.97 -9.87
C ALA A 28 -7.87 -6.90 -9.44
N PHE A 29 -6.58 -7.24 -9.38
CA PHE A 29 -5.55 -6.35 -8.86
C PHE A 29 -5.51 -5.00 -9.60
N TRP A 30 -5.43 -5.02 -10.93
CA TRP A 30 -5.39 -3.79 -11.72
C TRP A 30 -6.67 -2.96 -11.61
N ARG A 31 -7.83 -3.62 -11.47
CA ARG A 31 -9.09 -2.92 -11.22
C ARG A 31 -9.09 -2.24 -9.85
N ALA A 32 -8.55 -2.89 -8.82
CA ALA A 32 -8.40 -2.29 -7.49
C ALA A 32 -7.42 -1.11 -7.52
N TRP A 33 -6.29 -1.26 -8.21
CA TRP A 33 -5.32 -0.19 -8.40
C TRP A 33 -5.93 1.03 -9.11
N CYS A 34 -6.62 0.82 -10.24
CA CYS A 34 -7.30 1.90 -10.96
C CYS A 34 -8.38 2.60 -10.12
N ALA A 35 -9.10 1.86 -9.27
CA ALA A 35 -10.10 2.45 -8.38
C ALA A 35 -9.46 3.37 -7.33
N LEU A 36 -8.25 3.03 -6.86
CA LEU A 36 -7.48 3.85 -5.92
C LEU A 36 -6.92 5.11 -6.60
N ASP A 37 -6.36 4.96 -7.80
CA ASP A 37 -5.84 6.06 -8.62
C ASP A 37 -6.90 7.14 -8.90
N GLN A 38 -8.17 6.73 -9.09
CA GLN A 38 -9.28 7.65 -9.33
C GLN A 38 -9.72 8.44 -8.09
N VAL A 39 -9.43 7.98 -6.88
CA VAL A 39 -9.87 8.63 -5.63
C VAL A 39 -8.73 9.36 -4.92
N SER A 40 -7.48 9.08 -5.28
CA SER A 40 -6.30 9.69 -4.66
C SER A 40 -5.94 11.01 -5.33
N GLU A 41 -6.80 12.03 -5.18
CA GLU A 41 -6.49 13.38 -5.65
C GLU A 41 -5.26 13.92 -4.89
N GLY A 42 -4.12 14.05 -5.59
CA GLY A 42 -2.91 14.67 -5.08
C GLY A 42 -1.90 13.74 -4.38
N PHE A 43 -2.18 12.44 -4.29
CA PHE A 43 -1.24 11.45 -3.76
C PHE A 43 -1.15 10.23 -4.68
N GLU A 44 0.06 9.74 -4.91
CA GLU A 44 0.28 8.45 -5.58
C GLU A 44 -0.02 7.32 -4.59
N ILE A 45 -0.84 6.35 -4.99
CA ILE A 45 -1.10 5.15 -4.17
C ILE A 45 -0.31 3.96 -4.75
N ASN A 46 0.56 3.40 -3.91
CA ASN A 46 1.28 2.17 -4.19
C ASN A 46 0.56 0.99 -3.53
N LEU A 47 -0.26 0.27 -4.30
CA LEU A 47 -0.96 -0.93 -3.83
C LEU A 47 -0.10 -2.18 -4.07
N VAL A 48 0.06 -3.00 -3.04
CA VAL A 48 0.65 -4.35 -3.14
C VAL A 48 -0.32 -5.42 -2.63
N ALA A 49 -0.38 -6.56 -3.32
CA ALA A 49 -1.09 -7.74 -2.83
C ALA A 49 -0.17 -8.52 -1.89
N LEU A 50 -0.61 -8.75 -0.65
CA LEU A 50 0.22 -9.43 0.36
C LEU A 50 0.67 -10.81 -0.11
N GLU A 51 -0.17 -11.52 -0.85
CA GLU A 51 0.10 -12.85 -1.42
C GLU A 51 1.26 -12.84 -2.43
N ALA A 52 1.56 -11.70 -3.06
CA ALA A 52 2.52 -11.58 -4.15
C ALA A 52 3.82 -10.85 -3.76
N VAL A 53 3.90 -10.25 -2.57
CA VAL A 53 5.13 -9.57 -2.14
C VAL A 53 6.22 -10.55 -1.68
N PRO A 54 7.51 -10.20 -1.84
CA PRO A 54 8.60 -10.97 -1.25
C PRO A 54 8.46 -11.09 0.27
N GLU A 55 8.89 -12.22 0.83
CA GLU A 55 8.81 -12.52 2.27
C GLU A 55 9.44 -11.43 3.15
N ARG A 56 10.53 -10.81 2.68
CA ARG A 56 11.15 -9.68 3.38
C ARG A 56 10.16 -8.51 3.54
N LEU A 57 9.51 -8.10 2.45
CA LEU A 57 8.58 -6.98 2.47
C LEU A 57 7.32 -7.33 3.27
N ARG A 58 6.85 -8.58 3.17
CA ARG A 58 5.76 -9.08 4.03
C ARG A 58 6.05 -8.86 5.51
N ARG A 59 7.25 -9.24 5.99
CA ARG A 59 7.66 -9.03 7.39
C ARG A 59 7.75 -7.56 7.79
N GLU A 60 8.27 -6.71 6.90
CA GLU A 60 8.32 -5.27 7.12
C GLU A 60 6.89 -4.69 7.29
N ILE A 61 5.94 -5.14 6.46
CA ILE A 61 4.52 -4.74 6.57
C ILE A 61 3.89 -5.27 7.87
N GLU A 62 4.12 -6.53 8.23
CA GLU A 62 3.54 -7.15 9.43
C GLU A 62 4.07 -6.54 10.73
N THR A 63 5.31 -6.06 10.74
CA THR A 63 5.95 -5.51 11.95
C THR A 63 5.80 -4.00 12.09
N GLY A 64 5.81 -3.26 10.97
CA GLY A 64 5.80 -1.79 10.95
C GLY A 64 4.54 -1.18 10.36
N GLY A 65 3.64 -1.99 9.80
CA GLY A 65 2.38 -1.54 9.23
C GLY A 65 1.34 -1.17 10.28
N ARG A 66 0.33 -0.44 9.83
CA ARG A 66 -0.89 -0.10 10.59
C ARG A 66 -2.10 -0.61 9.83
N GLU A 67 -2.98 -1.35 10.52
CA GLU A 67 -4.29 -1.73 9.98
C GLU A 67 -5.18 -0.49 9.80
N LEU A 68 -6.00 -0.53 8.75
CA LEU A 68 -6.99 0.50 8.38
C LEU A 68 -8.39 -0.08 8.54
#